data_AF-A0A973HMN2-F1
#
_entry.id   AF-A0A973HMN2-F1
#
_cell.length_a   1.000
_cell.length_b   1.000
_cell.length_c   1.000
_cell.angle_alpha   90.00
_cell.angle_beta   90.00
_cell.angle_gamma   90.00
#
_symmetry.space_group_name_H-M   'P 1'
#
loop_
_entity.id
_entity.type
_entity.pdbx_description
1 polymer ?
#
loop_
_entity_poly.entity_id
_entity_poly.type
_entity_poly.pdbx_seq_one_letter_code
_entity_poly.pdbx_strand_id
1 'polypeptide(L)'
;MSLPVKDNTLFYLFLFILVWIPLPLGSNRPWSAMLMCLGISVLCLLWNLFFVTGRVKISKTFIKAWPVLSLLLLSVFFVVYQFFMRQSIDLETTFLELIQSISLLLLFSMALLLVNSSRRIKLTIITLVASGLFQALFGSLMTLSGIEYTFFLEKESYIGVATGTFINRNHLAGYLVICLSLGLGMMIASLKGSASSLKEFSRNFLSAILSQKAPLRISLVIMVAALVMTHSRMGNTAFFASMGIIGTLTILLKKRSAGSTILLLVSLLVIDIAVVGSFFGVDKVINRLEQTSIDKETRDEVNLYSIKIIEDNLLQGTGAGTFYTSFPQVREREVGFLFYDHAHNDYFEFLTERGVIGSAPLLLAVILTFIMSLYALWKRRNPLMRGCAFACSMSMLAMAIHAS
;
A
#
# COMPACT_ATOMS: atom_id res chain seq x y z
N MET A 1 40.28 -14.18 2.30
CA MET A 1 39.31 -15.28 2.55
C MET A 1 37.95 -14.65 2.87
N SER A 2 37.04 -14.54 1.89
CA SER A 2 35.75 -13.87 2.10
C SER A 2 34.79 -14.82 2.82
N LEU A 3 34.56 -14.60 4.12
CA LEU A 3 33.49 -15.29 4.83
C LEU A 3 32.15 -15.02 4.12
N PRO A 4 31.35 -16.06 3.78
CA PRO A 4 30.06 -15.87 3.17
C PRO A 4 29.14 -15.30 4.24
N VAL A 5 28.83 -14.01 4.15
CA VAL A 5 28.01 -13.42 5.18
C VAL A 5 26.58 -13.83 4.93
N LYS A 6 26.09 -14.69 5.82
CA LYS A 6 24.69 -15.10 5.90
C LYS A 6 23.91 -13.96 6.56
N ASP A 7 23.69 -12.86 5.85
CA ASP A 7 22.67 -11.85 6.19
C ASP A 7 21.23 -12.39 6.03
N ASN A 8 21.09 -13.70 5.79
CA ASN A 8 19.83 -14.43 5.76
C ASN A 8 19.00 -14.18 7.03
N THR A 9 19.61 -14.16 8.21
CA THR A 9 18.89 -13.89 9.46
C THR A 9 18.25 -12.51 9.44
N LEU A 10 19.00 -11.48 8.99
CA LEU A 10 18.48 -10.12 8.86
C LEU A 10 17.37 -10.04 7.81
N PHE A 11 17.51 -10.77 6.70
CA PHE A 11 16.48 -10.85 5.67
C PHE A 11 15.18 -11.51 6.18
N TYR A 12 15.28 -12.61 6.94
CA TYR A 12 14.10 -13.26 7.52
C TYR A 12 13.45 -12.42 8.63
N LEU A 13 14.25 -11.71 9.43
CA LEU A 13 13.74 -10.73 10.39
C LEU A 13 13.00 -9.58 9.68
N PHE A 14 13.53 -9.08 8.57
CA PHE A 14 12.85 -8.11 7.73
C PHE A 14 11.51 -8.64 7.19
N LEU A 15 11.47 -9.88 6.69
CA LEU A 15 10.21 -10.50 6.25
C LEU A 15 9.21 -10.64 7.39
N PHE A 16 9.66 -11.02 8.59
CA PHE A 16 8.82 -11.09 9.78
C PHE A 16 8.22 -9.72 10.11
N ILE A 17 9.03 -8.65 10.10
CA ILE A 17 8.56 -7.28 10.34
C ILE A 17 7.49 -6.89 9.30
N LEU A 18 7.68 -7.21 8.02
CA LEU A 18 6.68 -6.91 6.98
C LEU A 18 5.32 -7.61 7.20
N VAL A 19 5.32 -8.81 7.79
CA VAL A 19 4.07 -9.52 8.17
C VAL A 19 3.51 -8.97 9.48
N TRP A 20 4.38 -8.55 10.40
CA TRP A 20 3.97 -8.02 11.70
C TRP A 20 3.29 -6.66 11.58
N ILE A 21 3.80 -5.72 10.77
CA ILE A 21 3.26 -4.36 10.61
C ILE A 21 1.72 -4.30 10.45
N PRO A 22 1.08 -5.08 9.55
CA PRO A 22 -0.37 -5.00 9.38
C PRO A 22 -1.17 -5.63 10.53
N LEU A 23 -0.57 -6.46 11.39
CA LEU A 23 -1.30 -7.23 12.41
C LEU A 23 -1.83 -6.36 13.57
N PRO A 24 -1.02 -5.63 14.34
CA PRO A 24 -1.52 -4.88 15.48
C PRO A 24 -2.22 -3.60 15.02
N LEU A 25 -3.53 -3.70 14.72
CA LEU A 25 -4.36 -2.56 14.32
C LEU A 25 -3.82 -1.81 13.09
N GLY A 26 -3.17 -2.53 12.17
CA GLY A 26 -2.51 -1.92 11.01
C GLY A 26 -1.35 -0.97 11.34
N SER A 27 -0.78 -1.06 12.55
CA SER A 27 0.18 -0.08 13.10
C SER A 27 -0.35 1.36 13.13
N ASN A 28 -1.68 1.54 13.28
CA ASN A 28 -2.36 2.84 13.25
C ASN A 28 -2.69 3.42 14.64
N ARG A 29 -2.32 2.74 15.73
CA ARG A 29 -2.47 3.28 17.09
C ARG A 29 -1.09 3.63 17.64
N PRO A 30 -0.95 4.63 18.53
CA PRO A 30 0.36 5.03 19.05
C PRO A 30 1.21 3.85 19.55
N TRP A 31 0.62 2.96 20.37
CA TRP A 31 1.33 1.79 20.87
C TRP A 31 1.77 0.82 19.76
N SER A 32 0.93 0.59 18.74
CA SER A 32 1.24 -0.37 17.68
C SER A 32 2.21 0.21 16.64
N ALA A 33 2.09 1.50 16.33
CA ALA A 33 3.05 2.26 15.54
C ALA A 33 4.45 2.28 16.20
N MET A 34 4.51 2.45 17.53
CA MET A 34 5.79 2.43 18.25
C MET A 34 6.43 1.04 18.27
N LEU A 35 5.65 -0.05 18.33
CA LEU A 35 6.18 -1.40 18.14
C LEU A 35 6.79 -1.61 16.75
N MET A 36 6.14 -1.10 15.69
CA MET A 36 6.71 -1.08 14.35
C MET A 36 8.04 -0.33 14.32
N CYS A 37 8.08 0.89 14.88
CA CYS A 37 9.28 1.72 14.93
C CYS A 37 10.43 1.03 15.68
N LEU A 38 10.12 0.40 16.82
CA LEU A 38 11.10 -0.36 17.59
C LEU A 38 11.66 -1.54 16.78
N GLY A 39 10.80 -2.33 16.14
CA GLY A 39 11.21 -3.48 15.34
C GLY A 39 12.14 -3.09 14.18
N ILE A 40 11.80 -2.00 13.47
CA ILE A 40 12.61 -1.48 12.36
C ILE A 40 13.96 -0.93 12.87
N SER A 41 13.96 -0.18 13.97
CA SER A 41 15.18 0.32 14.59
C SER A 41 16.11 -0.81 15.03
N VAL A 42 15.59 -1.87 15.65
CA VAL A 42 16.37 -3.06 16.03
C VAL A 42 16.98 -3.73 14.80
N LEU A 43 16.21 -3.94 13.73
CA LEU A 43 16.74 -4.49 12.47
C LEU A 43 17.87 -3.62 11.91
N CYS A 44 17.70 -2.29 11.91
CA CYS A 44 18.69 -1.35 11.42
C CYS A 44 19.98 -1.38 12.26
N LEU A 45 19.87 -1.40 13.59
CA LEU A 45 21.00 -1.51 14.50
C LEU A 45 21.78 -2.82 14.28
N LEU A 46 21.07 -3.94 14.14
CA LEU A 46 21.70 -5.24 13.84
C LEU A 46 22.41 -5.23 12.47
N TRP A 47 21.82 -4.60 11.47
CA TRP A 47 22.44 -4.45 10.15
C TRP A 47 23.73 -3.62 10.24
N ASN A 48 23.71 -2.50 10.97
CA ASN A 48 24.89 -1.66 11.19
C ASN A 48 26.00 -2.40 11.96
N LEU A 49 25.64 -3.17 12.99
CA LEU A 49 26.61 -4.02 13.70
C LEU A 49 27.26 -5.04 12.76
N PHE A 50 26.47 -5.66 11.88
CA PHE A 50 26.99 -6.58 10.87
C PHE A 50 27.85 -5.85 9.83
N PHE A 51 27.57 -4.58 9.54
CA PHE A 51 28.35 -3.78 8.60
C PHE A 51 29.72 -3.43 9.18
N VAL A 52 29.77 -2.92 10.41
CA VAL A 52 31.02 -2.56 11.10
C VAL A 52 31.91 -3.78 11.34
N THR A 53 31.33 -4.95 11.58
CA THR A 53 32.06 -6.22 11.71
C THR A 53 32.50 -6.84 10.37
N GLY A 54 32.33 -6.12 9.26
CA GLY A 54 32.71 -6.59 7.92
C GLY A 54 31.88 -7.75 7.40
N ARG A 55 30.74 -8.04 8.05
CA ARG A 55 29.84 -9.10 7.64
C ARG A 55 29.02 -8.62 6.43
N VAL A 56 28.22 -7.59 6.54
CA VAL A 56 27.41 -7.14 5.39
C VAL A 56 28.14 -6.10 4.55
N LYS A 57 27.71 -5.94 3.29
CA LYS A 57 28.17 -4.89 2.39
C LYS A 57 26.98 -4.11 1.88
N ILE A 58 27.19 -2.83 1.59
CA ILE A 58 26.18 -1.97 0.99
C ILE A 58 25.81 -2.54 -0.39
N SER A 59 24.51 -2.70 -0.64
CA SER A 59 24.03 -3.24 -1.91
C SER A 59 24.19 -2.22 -3.04
N LYS A 60 24.42 -2.70 -4.28
CA LYS A 60 24.44 -1.82 -5.47
C LYS A 60 23.10 -1.10 -5.66
N THR A 61 22.00 -1.72 -5.24
CA THR A 61 20.65 -1.13 -5.31
C THR A 61 20.53 0.07 -4.38
N PHE A 62 21.04 -0.03 -3.15
CA PHE A 62 21.05 1.07 -2.18
C PHE A 62 21.84 2.28 -2.71
N ILE A 63 23.05 2.04 -3.23
CA ILE A 63 23.90 3.11 -3.80
C ILE A 63 23.20 3.82 -4.97
N LYS A 64 22.54 3.05 -5.85
CA LYS A 64 21.82 3.62 -7.01
C LYS A 64 20.53 4.34 -6.65
N ALA A 65 19.98 4.08 -5.47
CA ALA A 65 18.77 4.72 -4.98
C ALA A 65 19.01 6.10 -4.36
N TRP A 66 20.26 6.62 -4.41
CA TRP A 66 20.61 7.92 -3.82
C TRP A 66 19.66 9.07 -4.17
N PRO A 67 19.11 9.23 -5.40
CA PRO A 67 18.22 10.36 -5.68
C PRO A 67 16.92 10.28 -4.87
N VAL A 68 16.35 9.08 -4.74
CA VAL A 68 15.13 8.85 -3.95
C VAL A 68 15.43 8.98 -2.46
N LEU A 69 16.54 8.41 -1.99
CA LEU A 69 16.97 8.53 -0.59
C LEU A 69 17.18 10.00 -0.20
N SER A 70 17.80 10.82 -1.07
CA SER A 70 17.97 12.24 -0.83
C SER A 70 16.64 12.98 -0.71
N LEU A 71 15.67 12.69 -1.58
CA LEU A 71 14.34 13.30 -1.50
C LEU A 71 13.59 12.94 -0.21
N LEU A 72 13.64 11.67 0.19
CA LEU A 72 13.04 11.23 1.45
C LEU A 72 13.75 11.84 2.67
N LEU A 73 15.09 11.92 2.65
CA LEU A 73 15.88 12.58 3.68
C LEU A 73 15.57 14.07 3.78
N LEU A 74 15.36 14.76 2.64
CA LEU A 74 14.96 16.16 2.64
C LEU A 74 13.59 16.36 3.30
N SER A 75 12.63 15.47 3.05
CA SER A 75 11.33 15.53 3.73
C SER A 75 11.47 15.31 5.24
N VAL A 76 12.24 14.30 5.68
CA VAL A 76 12.51 14.06 7.10
C VAL A 76 13.23 15.26 7.73
N PHE A 77 14.23 15.82 7.05
CA PHE A 77 14.95 16.99 7.51
C PHE A 77 14.03 18.20 7.67
N PHE A 78 13.03 18.36 6.79
CA PHE A 78 12.05 19.42 6.93
C PHE A 78 11.18 19.25 8.19
N VAL A 79 10.77 18.02 8.53
CA VAL A 79 10.05 17.76 9.80
C VAL A 79 10.95 18.04 11.01
N VAL A 80 12.24 17.68 10.93
CA VAL A 80 13.24 18.06 11.95
C VAL A 80 13.31 19.58 12.11
N TYR A 81 13.32 20.32 11.00
CA TYR A 81 13.31 21.78 11.01
C TYR A 81 12.04 22.35 11.67
N GLN A 82 10.85 21.86 11.30
CA GLN A 82 9.57 22.27 11.92
C GLN A 82 9.59 22.07 13.44
N PHE A 83 10.14 20.94 13.90
CA PHE A 83 10.25 20.60 15.32
C PHE A 83 11.23 21.51 16.07
N PHE A 84 12.48 21.63 15.61
CA PHE A 84 13.50 22.41 16.31
C PHE A 84 13.26 23.92 16.27
N MET A 85 12.69 24.43 15.17
CA MET A 85 12.34 25.85 15.03
C MET A 85 11.01 26.21 15.71
N ARG A 86 10.33 25.24 16.33
CA ARG A 86 9.04 25.42 17.00
C ARG A 86 7.97 26.06 16.12
N GLN A 87 7.93 25.66 14.85
CA GLN A 87 6.93 26.13 13.88
C GLN A 87 5.65 25.32 13.91
N SER A 88 5.71 24.10 14.45
CA SER A 88 4.53 23.26 14.63
C SER A 88 3.61 23.81 15.73
N ILE A 89 2.30 23.81 15.45
CA ILE A 89 1.27 24.15 16.44
C ILE A 89 1.09 23.06 17.51
N ASP A 90 1.54 21.84 17.25
CA ASP A 90 1.58 20.73 18.19
C ASP A 90 2.89 19.93 18.04
N LEU A 91 3.84 20.26 18.93
CA LEU A 91 5.18 19.67 18.95
C LEU A 91 5.20 18.19 19.31
N GLU A 92 4.26 17.71 20.12
CA GLU A 92 4.21 16.31 20.53
C GLU A 92 3.83 15.43 19.33
N THR A 93 2.77 15.83 18.62
CA THR A 93 2.32 15.11 17.43
C THR A 93 3.35 15.15 16.31
N THR A 94 3.98 16.31 16.06
CA THR A 94 5.10 16.43 15.10
C THR A 94 6.30 15.56 15.47
N PHE A 95 6.60 15.39 16.76
CA PHE A 95 7.66 14.50 17.21
C PHE A 95 7.34 13.03 16.93
N LEU A 96 6.09 12.60 17.15
CA LEU A 96 5.64 11.25 16.82
C LEU A 96 5.71 11.00 15.31
N GLU A 97 5.28 11.95 14.50
CA GLU A 97 5.40 11.90 13.02
C GLU A 97 6.86 11.86 12.54
N LEU A 98 7.77 12.56 13.23
CA LEU A 98 9.19 12.50 12.94
C LEU A 98 9.74 11.08 13.18
N ILE A 99 9.41 10.46 14.31
CA ILE A 99 9.81 9.09 14.62
C ILE A 99 9.29 8.11 13.55
N GLN A 100 8.01 8.25 13.17
CA GLN A 100 7.40 7.42 12.14
C GLN A 100 8.06 7.63 10.77
N SER A 101 8.33 8.89 10.38
CA SER A 101 8.97 9.23 9.11
C SER A 101 10.40 8.67 9.02
N ILE A 102 11.17 8.75 10.11
CA ILE A 102 12.51 8.13 10.21
C ILE A 102 12.37 6.60 10.08
N SER A 103 11.43 5.99 10.80
CA SER A 103 11.19 4.56 10.77
C SER A 103 10.85 4.05 9.36
N LEU A 104 9.96 4.74 8.63
CA LEU A 104 9.61 4.38 7.25
C LEU A 104 10.79 4.54 6.28
N LEU A 105 11.62 5.58 6.46
CA LEU A 105 12.87 5.75 5.70
C LEU A 105 13.87 4.61 5.97
N LEU A 106 13.99 4.17 7.23
CA LEU A 106 14.82 3.04 7.62
C LEU A 106 14.28 1.73 7.01
N LEU A 107 12.96 1.52 7.01
CA LEU A 107 12.34 0.35 6.39
C LEU A 107 12.63 0.31 4.87
N PHE A 108 12.48 1.44 4.19
CA PHE A 108 12.82 1.57 2.76
C PHE A 108 14.31 1.26 2.52
N SER A 109 15.19 1.80 3.36
CA SER A 109 16.64 1.54 3.33
C SER A 109 16.96 0.05 3.53
N MET A 110 16.31 -0.61 4.49
CA MET A 110 16.46 -2.04 4.73
C MET A 110 15.99 -2.88 3.55
N ALA A 111 14.90 -2.50 2.88
CA ALA A 111 14.43 -3.17 1.67
C ALA A 111 15.50 -3.12 0.57
N LEU A 112 16.13 -1.96 0.34
CA LEU A 112 17.19 -1.78 -0.66
C LEU A 112 18.45 -2.58 -0.33
N LEU A 113 18.80 -2.73 0.95
CA LEU A 113 19.98 -3.46 1.39
C LEU A 113 19.78 -4.98 1.36
N LEU A 114 18.61 -5.46 1.83
CA LEU A 114 18.34 -6.88 2.05
C LEU A 114 17.71 -7.57 0.83
N VAL A 115 16.86 -6.88 0.05
CA VAL A 115 16.18 -7.47 -1.13
C VAL A 115 17.08 -7.35 -2.37
N ASN A 116 18.17 -8.12 -2.37
CA ASN A 116 19.27 -7.96 -3.33
C ASN A 116 19.44 -9.12 -4.33
N SER A 117 18.54 -10.10 -4.35
CA SER A 117 18.58 -11.24 -5.27
C SER A 117 17.20 -11.66 -5.75
N SER A 118 17.12 -12.33 -6.91
CA SER A 118 15.86 -12.86 -7.46
C SER A 118 15.13 -13.80 -6.50
N ARG A 119 15.87 -14.57 -5.68
CA ARG A 119 15.29 -15.43 -4.64
C ARG A 119 14.63 -14.59 -3.56
N ARG A 120 15.31 -13.56 -3.06
CA ARG A 120 14.79 -12.68 -2.01
C ARG A 120 13.58 -11.88 -2.49
N ILE A 121 13.61 -11.36 -3.72
CA ILE A 121 12.46 -10.71 -4.35
C ILE A 121 11.23 -11.62 -4.34
N LYS A 122 11.39 -12.89 -4.79
CA LYS A 122 10.28 -13.86 -4.78
C LYS A 122 9.77 -14.15 -3.36
N LEU A 123 10.69 -14.34 -2.40
CA LEU A 123 10.31 -14.58 -1.01
C LEU A 123 9.56 -13.39 -0.40
N THR A 124 10.01 -12.16 -0.65
CA THR A 124 9.30 -10.94 -0.21
C THR A 124 7.91 -10.85 -0.81
N ILE A 125 7.75 -11.10 -2.12
CA ILE A 125 6.43 -11.10 -2.76
C ILE A 125 5.52 -12.18 -2.16
N ILE A 126 6.01 -13.42 -2.03
CA ILE A 126 5.21 -14.52 -1.45
C ILE A 126 4.81 -14.19 -0.01
N THR A 127 5.71 -13.59 0.77
CA THR A 127 5.45 -13.18 2.16
C THR A 127 4.34 -12.13 2.22
N LEU A 128 4.40 -11.10 1.38
CA LEU A 128 3.38 -10.05 1.34
C LEU A 128 2.04 -10.58 0.83
N VAL A 129 2.03 -11.44 -0.19
CA VAL A 129 0.81 -12.09 -0.68
C VAL A 129 0.20 -13.00 0.40
N ALA A 130 1.02 -13.77 1.12
CA ALA A 130 0.55 -14.61 2.22
C ALA A 130 -0.04 -13.77 3.36
N SER A 131 0.59 -12.64 3.69
CA SER A 131 0.07 -11.67 4.66
C SER A 131 -1.26 -11.08 4.21
N GLY A 132 -1.37 -10.64 2.95
CA GLY A 132 -2.62 -10.16 2.37
C GLY A 132 -3.71 -11.23 2.34
N LEU A 133 -3.37 -12.49 2.04
CA LEU A 133 -4.30 -13.61 2.10
C LEU A 133 -4.81 -13.87 3.52
N PHE A 134 -3.91 -13.83 4.52
CA PHE A 134 -4.29 -13.94 5.91
C PHE A 134 -5.30 -12.84 6.29
N GLN A 135 -5.01 -11.59 5.94
CA GLN A 135 -5.91 -10.46 6.21
C GLN A 135 -7.26 -10.60 5.49
N ALA A 136 -7.24 -11.07 4.24
CA ALA A 136 -8.45 -11.34 3.47
C ALA A 136 -9.31 -12.43 4.11
N LEU A 137 -8.71 -13.57 4.46
CA LEU A 137 -9.41 -14.66 5.12
C LEU A 137 -9.95 -14.23 6.48
N PHE A 138 -9.12 -13.59 7.30
CA PHE A 138 -9.49 -13.15 8.62
C PHE A 138 -10.65 -12.13 8.56
N GLY A 139 -10.52 -11.08 7.74
CA GLY A 139 -11.56 -10.07 7.58
C GLY A 139 -12.87 -10.61 6.99
N SER A 140 -12.80 -11.50 5.99
CA SER A 140 -13.99 -12.14 5.42
C SER A 140 -14.68 -13.07 6.41
N LEU A 141 -13.94 -13.91 7.13
CA LEU A 141 -14.51 -14.84 8.12
C LEU A 141 -15.11 -14.10 9.31
N MET A 142 -14.44 -13.07 9.82
CA MET A 142 -14.95 -12.16 10.85
C MET A 142 -16.33 -11.63 10.44
N THR A 143 -16.43 -11.08 9.22
CA THR A 143 -17.68 -10.49 8.71
C THR A 143 -18.78 -11.54 8.49
N LEU A 144 -18.45 -12.70 7.90
CA LEU A 144 -19.43 -13.73 7.57
C LEU A 144 -19.93 -14.51 8.79
N SER A 145 -19.10 -14.64 9.83
CA SER A 145 -19.49 -15.29 11.08
C SER A 145 -20.31 -14.39 12.00
N GLY A 146 -20.26 -13.07 11.79
CA GLY A 146 -20.83 -12.07 12.69
C GLY A 146 -20.01 -11.84 13.97
N ILE A 147 -18.85 -12.49 14.11
CA ILE A 147 -17.94 -12.31 15.24
C ILE A 147 -16.97 -11.17 14.89
N GLU A 148 -17.34 -9.95 15.27
CA GLU A 148 -16.69 -8.70 14.84
C GLU A 148 -15.53 -8.30 15.78
N TYR A 149 -14.44 -9.08 15.74
CA TYR A 149 -13.18 -8.78 16.44
C TYR A 149 -12.04 -8.51 15.46
N THR A 150 -11.25 -7.46 15.73
CA THR A 150 -10.05 -7.12 14.95
C THR A 150 -8.81 -7.77 15.56
N PHE A 151 -7.85 -6.99 16.06
CA PHE A 151 -6.66 -7.51 16.74
C PHE A 151 -6.92 -7.68 18.24
N PHE A 152 -7.61 -8.77 18.60
CA PHE A 152 -8.03 -9.08 20.00
C PHE A 152 -8.94 -8.04 20.65
N LEU A 153 -9.47 -7.10 19.88
CA LEU A 153 -10.37 -6.05 20.33
C LEU A 153 -11.69 -6.15 19.58
N GLU A 154 -12.78 -5.93 20.31
CA GLU A 154 -14.11 -5.82 19.73
C GLU A 154 -14.17 -4.60 18.81
N LYS A 155 -14.91 -4.74 17.73
CA LYS A 155 -14.97 -3.74 16.67
C LYS A 155 -16.10 -2.74 16.94
N GLU A 156 -15.72 -1.50 17.16
CA GLU A 156 -16.66 -0.40 17.43
C GLU A 156 -17.11 0.34 16.17
N SER A 157 -16.36 0.23 15.06
CA SER A 157 -16.62 0.94 13.81
C SER A 157 -16.59 0.02 12.60
N TYR A 158 -17.31 0.37 11.52
CA TYR A 158 -17.40 -0.42 10.29
C TYR A 158 -17.96 -1.85 10.48
N ILE A 159 -18.89 -2.05 11.42
CA ILE A 159 -19.54 -3.35 11.67
C ILE A 159 -20.21 -3.88 10.39
N GLY A 160 -20.12 -5.19 10.14
CA GLY A 160 -20.72 -5.85 8.97
C GLY A 160 -19.90 -5.73 7.68
N VAL A 161 -18.69 -5.18 7.73
CA VAL A 161 -17.74 -5.14 6.59
C VAL A 161 -16.35 -5.64 6.96
N ALA A 162 -15.62 -6.16 5.98
CA ALA A 162 -14.28 -6.70 6.21
C ALA A 162 -13.27 -5.58 6.54
N THR A 163 -12.63 -5.68 7.71
CA THR A 163 -11.52 -4.81 8.13
C THR A 163 -10.26 -5.59 8.49
N GLY A 164 -10.34 -6.91 8.63
CA GLY A 164 -9.20 -7.74 9.02
C GLY A 164 -8.70 -7.31 10.39
N THR A 165 -7.38 -7.21 10.57
CA THR A 165 -6.82 -6.64 11.79
C THR A 165 -6.69 -5.11 11.72
N PHE A 166 -7.14 -4.45 10.65
CA PHE A 166 -7.14 -2.99 10.57
C PHE A 166 -8.38 -2.41 11.23
N ILE A 167 -8.27 -1.18 11.72
CA ILE A 167 -9.41 -0.44 12.28
C ILE A 167 -10.29 0.11 11.14
N ASN A 168 -9.66 0.62 10.08
CA ASN A 168 -10.34 1.26 8.97
C ASN A 168 -10.43 0.32 7.76
N ARG A 169 -11.65 0.13 7.21
CA ARG A 169 -11.91 -0.68 6.02
C ARG A 169 -11.12 -0.21 4.79
N ASN A 170 -10.87 1.09 4.65
CA ASN A 170 -10.09 1.66 3.56
C ASN A 170 -8.60 1.30 3.70
N HIS A 171 -8.06 1.23 4.93
CA HIS A 171 -6.67 0.83 5.14
C HIS A 171 -6.46 -0.65 4.78
N LEU A 172 -7.39 -1.53 5.17
CA LEU A 172 -7.37 -2.92 4.71
C LEU A 172 -7.43 -2.98 3.17
N ALA A 173 -8.35 -2.25 2.55
CA ALA A 173 -8.50 -2.23 1.10
C ALA A 173 -7.19 -1.81 0.41
N GLY A 174 -6.55 -0.72 0.85
CA GLY A 174 -5.25 -0.28 0.34
C GLY A 174 -4.17 -1.35 0.50
N TYR A 175 -4.11 -2.00 1.66
CA TYR A 175 -3.16 -3.09 1.90
C TYR A 175 -3.38 -4.29 0.97
N LEU A 176 -4.63 -4.72 0.77
CA LEU A 176 -4.98 -5.79 -0.15
C LEU A 176 -4.61 -5.44 -1.59
N VAL A 177 -4.83 -4.19 -2.01
CA VAL A 177 -4.43 -3.71 -3.34
C VAL A 177 -2.93 -3.85 -3.57
N ILE A 178 -2.09 -3.44 -2.62
CA ILE A 178 -0.63 -3.61 -2.70
C ILE A 178 -0.26 -5.09 -2.86
N CYS A 179 -0.84 -5.96 -2.03
CA CYS A 179 -0.56 -7.40 -2.04
C CYS A 179 -1.06 -8.07 -3.34
N LEU A 180 -2.24 -7.70 -3.81
CA LEU A 180 -2.81 -8.14 -5.09
C LEU A 180 -1.92 -7.72 -6.26
N SER A 181 -1.47 -6.46 -6.31
CA SER A 181 -0.56 -5.98 -7.36
C SER A 181 0.73 -6.83 -7.43
N LEU A 182 1.32 -7.16 -6.28
CA LEU A 182 2.51 -8.02 -6.21
C LEU A 182 2.23 -9.45 -6.69
N GLY A 183 1.13 -10.06 -6.27
CA GLY A 183 0.76 -11.41 -6.71
C GLY A 183 0.40 -11.46 -8.20
N LEU A 184 -0.28 -10.44 -8.74
CA LEU A 184 -0.52 -10.29 -10.18
C LEU A 184 0.78 -10.15 -10.96
N GLY A 185 1.70 -9.31 -10.49
CA GLY A 185 3.04 -9.18 -11.07
C GLY A 185 3.79 -10.51 -11.10
N MET A 186 3.71 -11.29 -10.02
CA MET A 186 4.30 -12.64 -9.95
C MET A 186 3.62 -13.62 -10.91
N MET A 187 2.30 -13.58 -11.05
CA MET A 187 1.58 -14.39 -12.03
C MET A 187 2.02 -14.05 -13.45
N ILE A 188 2.05 -12.76 -13.82
CA ILE A 188 2.50 -12.27 -15.13
C ILE A 188 3.95 -12.69 -15.43
N ALA A 189 4.83 -12.64 -14.43
CA ALA A 189 6.21 -13.11 -14.55
C ALA A 189 6.32 -14.62 -14.81
N SER A 190 5.31 -15.40 -14.41
CA SER A 190 5.27 -16.86 -14.53
C SER A 190 4.55 -17.36 -15.79
N LEU A 191 3.84 -16.50 -16.53
CA LEU A 191 3.12 -16.87 -17.74
C LEU A 191 4.13 -17.27 -18.85
N LYS A 192 4.03 -18.50 -19.34
CA LYS A 192 4.70 -18.95 -20.57
C LYS A 192 3.76 -18.66 -21.75
N GLY A 193 4.32 -18.27 -22.90
CA GLY A 193 3.55 -17.79 -24.05
C GLY A 193 2.72 -18.88 -24.74
N SER A 194 1.63 -18.40 -25.37
CA SER A 194 0.70 -19.06 -26.29
C SER A 194 -0.42 -19.91 -25.68
N ALA A 195 -1.62 -19.33 -25.66
CA ALA A 195 -2.85 -20.06 -25.90
C ALA A 195 -3.39 -19.52 -27.23
N SER A 196 -3.43 -20.37 -28.25
CA SER A 196 -3.79 -20.03 -29.64
C SER A 196 -5.20 -20.48 -30.02
N SER A 197 -5.88 -21.25 -29.18
CA SER A 197 -7.21 -21.80 -29.49
C SER A 197 -8.19 -21.81 -28.30
N LEU A 198 -9.49 -21.66 -28.58
CA LEU A 198 -10.62 -21.85 -27.64
C LEU A 198 -10.63 -23.24 -26.99
N LYS A 199 -10.09 -24.26 -27.65
CA LYS A 199 -9.95 -25.63 -27.08
C LYS A 199 -8.73 -25.75 -26.16
N GLU A 200 -7.69 -24.95 -26.40
CA GLU A 200 -6.58 -24.79 -25.46
C GLU A 200 -6.98 -23.96 -24.26
N PHE A 201 -7.94 -23.04 -24.39
CA PHE A 201 -8.47 -22.24 -23.28
C PHE A 201 -9.08 -23.11 -22.17
N SER A 202 -9.95 -24.07 -22.50
CA SER A 202 -10.58 -24.95 -21.51
C SER A 202 -9.58 -25.90 -20.85
N ARG A 203 -8.66 -26.48 -21.63
CA ARG A 203 -7.54 -27.30 -21.09
C ARG A 203 -6.58 -26.46 -20.23
N ASN A 204 -6.29 -25.23 -20.61
CA ASN A 204 -5.45 -24.31 -19.83
C ASN A 204 -6.14 -23.81 -18.57
N PHE A 205 -7.47 -23.67 -18.56
CA PHE A 205 -8.25 -23.31 -17.38
C PHE A 205 -8.25 -24.44 -16.34
N LEU A 206 -8.58 -25.67 -16.75
CA LEU A 206 -8.55 -26.86 -15.90
C LEU A 206 -7.13 -27.15 -15.38
N SER A 207 -6.13 -27.14 -16.27
CA SER A 207 -4.73 -27.32 -15.84
C SER A 207 -4.21 -26.17 -15.01
N ALA A 208 -4.69 -24.93 -15.17
CA ALA A 208 -4.30 -23.81 -14.30
C ALA A 208 -4.82 -24.00 -12.87
N ILE A 209 -6.02 -24.55 -12.71
CA ILE A 209 -6.64 -24.88 -11.41
C ILE A 209 -5.92 -26.06 -10.73
N LEU A 210 -5.35 -27.00 -11.49
CA LEU A 210 -4.57 -28.14 -10.95
C LEU A 210 -3.04 -27.94 -10.98
N SER A 211 -2.53 -26.81 -11.48
CA SER A 211 -1.08 -26.60 -11.57
C SER A 211 -0.46 -26.17 -10.23
N GLN A 212 0.87 -26.28 -10.12
CA GLN A 212 1.66 -25.68 -9.03
C GLN A 212 1.45 -24.15 -8.86
N LYS A 213 0.74 -23.48 -9.78
CA LYS A 213 0.41 -22.04 -9.71
C LYS A 213 -1.04 -21.79 -9.24
N ALA A 214 -1.84 -22.83 -9.05
CA ALA A 214 -3.20 -22.73 -8.54
C ALA A 214 -3.29 -22.08 -7.17
N PRO A 215 -2.39 -22.34 -6.19
CA PRO A 215 -2.48 -21.72 -4.88
C PRO A 215 -2.44 -20.19 -4.97
N LEU A 216 -1.48 -19.63 -5.72
CA LEU A 216 -1.38 -18.18 -5.90
C LEU A 216 -2.63 -17.59 -6.54
N ARG A 217 -3.19 -18.24 -7.57
CA ARG A 217 -4.42 -17.76 -8.22
C ARG A 217 -5.61 -17.77 -7.26
N ILE A 218 -5.79 -18.87 -6.52
CA ILE A 218 -6.85 -19.01 -5.52
C ILE A 218 -6.69 -17.94 -4.43
N SER A 219 -5.46 -17.70 -3.97
CA SER A 219 -5.18 -16.62 -3.01
C SER A 219 -5.61 -15.26 -3.53
N LEU A 220 -5.28 -14.92 -4.79
CA LEU A 220 -5.71 -13.66 -5.38
C LEU A 220 -7.23 -13.53 -5.50
N VAL A 221 -7.92 -14.61 -5.87
CA VAL A 221 -9.38 -14.62 -5.93
C VAL A 221 -10.01 -14.35 -4.57
N ILE A 222 -9.52 -15.02 -3.51
CA ILE A 222 -9.98 -14.80 -2.13
C ILE A 222 -9.71 -13.35 -1.71
N MET A 223 -8.53 -12.82 -2.02
CA MET A 223 -8.16 -11.45 -1.69
C MET A 223 -9.00 -10.41 -2.44
N VAL A 224 -9.36 -10.65 -3.70
CA VAL A 224 -10.29 -9.78 -4.45
C VAL A 224 -11.69 -9.83 -3.82
N ALA A 225 -12.20 -11.02 -3.48
CA ALA A 225 -13.48 -11.14 -2.79
C ALA A 225 -13.49 -10.39 -1.45
N ALA A 226 -12.42 -10.49 -0.66
CA ALA A 226 -12.27 -9.74 0.58
C ALA A 226 -12.17 -8.22 0.33
N LEU A 227 -11.50 -7.79 -0.74
CA LEU A 227 -11.42 -6.38 -1.14
C LEU A 227 -12.82 -5.80 -1.40
N VAL A 228 -13.69 -6.54 -2.08
CA VAL A 228 -15.10 -6.15 -2.25
C VAL A 228 -15.83 -6.07 -0.92
N MET A 229 -15.64 -7.06 -0.06
CA MET A 229 -16.26 -7.12 1.27
C MET A 229 -15.79 -6.00 2.21
N THR A 230 -14.71 -5.29 1.89
CA THR A 230 -14.35 -4.07 2.62
C THR A 230 -15.31 -2.90 2.37
N HIS A 231 -16.10 -2.94 1.29
CA HIS A 231 -16.93 -1.82 0.84
C HIS A 231 -16.18 -0.51 0.59
N SER A 232 -14.85 -0.53 0.49
CA SER A 232 -14.06 0.64 0.11
C SER A 232 -14.24 0.93 -1.38
N ARG A 233 -15.13 1.87 -1.72
CA ARG A 233 -15.38 2.26 -3.13
C ARG A 233 -14.09 2.71 -3.80
N MET A 234 -13.31 3.55 -3.12
CA MET A 234 -12.07 4.06 -3.68
C MET A 234 -11.00 2.97 -3.78
N GLY A 235 -10.88 2.07 -2.80
CA GLY A 235 -10.00 0.92 -2.88
C GLY A 235 -10.34 -0.04 -4.04
N ASN A 236 -11.62 -0.35 -4.25
CA ASN A 236 -12.08 -1.18 -5.37
C ASN A 236 -11.83 -0.47 -6.72
N THR A 237 -12.26 0.79 -6.86
CA THR A 237 -12.05 1.58 -8.09
C THR A 237 -10.56 1.71 -8.41
N ALA A 238 -9.72 2.03 -7.43
CA ALA A 238 -8.28 2.13 -7.57
C ALA A 238 -7.66 0.82 -8.06
N PHE A 239 -8.08 -0.33 -7.50
CA PHE A 239 -7.63 -1.64 -7.93
C PHE A 239 -7.96 -1.90 -9.40
N PHE A 240 -9.22 -1.77 -9.79
CA PHE A 240 -9.66 -2.11 -11.15
C PHE A 240 -9.15 -1.12 -12.19
N ALA A 241 -9.17 0.18 -11.89
CA ALA A 241 -8.65 1.21 -12.79
C ALA A 241 -7.15 1.02 -13.01
N SER A 242 -6.36 0.86 -11.94
CA SER A 242 -4.91 0.65 -12.07
C SER A 242 -4.56 -0.67 -12.77
N MET A 243 -5.30 -1.75 -12.48
CA MET A 243 -5.15 -3.04 -13.15
C MET A 243 -5.44 -2.93 -14.65
N GLY A 244 -6.52 -2.23 -15.03
CA GLY A 244 -6.90 -2.00 -16.42
C GLY A 244 -5.89 -1.14 -17.17
N ILE A 245 -5.49 -0.01 -16.59
CA ILE A 245 -4.54 0.95 -17.20
C ILE A 245 -3.16 0.31 -17.35
N ILE A 246 -2.57 -0.21 -16.27
CA ILE A 246 -1.22 -0.79 -16.30
C ILE A 246 -1.21 -2.15 -17.01
N GLY A 247 -2.30 -2.91 -16.92
CA GLY A 247 -2.51 -4.15 -17.69
C GLY A 247 -2.49 -3.89 -19.19
N THR A 248 -3.27 -2.91 -19.65
CA THR A 248 -3.31 -2.49 -21.06
C THR A 248 -1.95 -1.99 -21.52
N LEU A 249 -1.32 -1.10 -20.74
CA LEU A 249 0.03 -0.61 -21.04
C LEU A 249 1.03 -1.77 -21.18
N THR A 250 0.99 -2.74 -20.28
CA THR A 250 1.87 -3.92 -20.32
C THR A 250 1.66 -4.75 -21.58
N ILE A 251 0.41 -4.92 -22.01
CA ILE A 251 0.06 -5.63 -23.25
C ILE A 251 0.64 -4.91 -24.47
N LEU A 252 0.43 -3.58 -24.56
CA LEU A 252 0.94 -2.75 -25.65
C LEU A 252 2.48 -2.81 -25.73
N LEU A 253 3.17 -2.80 -24.60
CA LEU A 253 4.63 -2.87 -24.53
C LEU A 253 5.21 -4.27 -24.80
N LYS A 254 4.43 -5.35 -24.66
CA LYS A 254 4.94 -6.73 -24.85
C LYS A 254 4.99 -7.18 -26.31
N LYS A 255 4.26 -6.55 -27.23
CA LYS A 255 4.15 -6.89 -28.68
C LYS A 255 3.83 -8.36 -29.05
N ARG A 256 3.86 -9.33 -28.12
CA ARG A 256 3.47 -10.75 -28.28
C ARG A 256 2.86 -11.35 -27.01
N SER A 257 1.92 -12.29 -27.22
CA SER A 257 1.19 -13.14 -26.26
C SER A 257 0.48 -12.40 -25.12
N ALA A 258 -0.57 -11.65 -25.46
CA ALA A 258 -1.46 -10.99 -24.49
C ALA A 258 -2.52 -11.91 -23.90
N GLY A 259 -2.87 -13.01 -24.60
CA GLY A 259 -4.05 -13.84 -24.27
C GLY A 259 -4.09 -14.36 -22.84
N SER A 260 -2.98 -14.88 -22.31
CA SER A 260 -2.94 -15.40 -20.93
C SER A 260 -3.00 -14.28 -19.87
N THR A 261 -2.47 -13.09 -20.17
CA THR A 261 -2.60 -11.92 -19.29
C THR A 261 -4.04 -11.40 -19.32
N ILE A 262 -4.62 -11.24 -20.51
CA ILE A 262 -6.02 -10.81 -20.68
C ILE A 262 -6.94 -11.78 -19.96
N LEU A 263 -6.79 -13.09 -20.16
CA LEU A 263 -7.58 -14.11 -19.47
C LEU A 263 -7.46 -13.98 -17.95
N LEU A 264 -6.25 -13.79 -17.41
CA LEU A 264 -6.08 -13.60 -15.97
C LEU A 264 -6.86 -12.39 -15.46
N LEU A 265 -6.66 -11.23 -16.09
CA LEU A 265 -7.30 -9.98 -15.68
C LEU A 265 -8.83 -10.05 -15.81
N VAL A 266 -9.33 -10.58 -16.94
CA VAL A 266 -10.77 -10.79 -17.17
C VAL A 266 -11.34 -11.80 -16.18
N SER A 267 -10.64 -12.90 -15.89
CA SER A 267 -11.14 -13.90 -14.93
C SER A 267 -11.30 -13.34 -13.52
N LEU A 268 -10.41 -12.45 -13.09
CA LEU A 268 -10.52 -11.80 -11.79
C LEU A 268 -11.67 -10.78 -11.76
N LEU A 269 -11.85 -10.03 -12.85
CA LEU A 269 -12.94 -9.06 -12.99
C LEU A 269 -14.32 -9.76 -13.03
N VAL A 270 -14.43 -10.92 -13.70
CA VAL A 270 -15.68 -11.70 -13.73
C VAL A 270 -16.04 -12.26 -12.36
N ILE A 271 -15.06 -12.80 -11.62
CA ILE A 271 -15.30 -13.32 -10.27
C ILE A 271 -15.78 -12.19 -9.36
N ASP A 272 -15.21 -10.99 -9.51
CA ASP A 272 -15.64 -9.80 -8.78
C ASP A 272 -17.11 -9.43 -9.05
N ILE A 273 -17.49 -9.28 -10.32
CA ILE A 273 -18.89 -9.00 -10.72
C ILE A 273 -19.84 -10.06 -10.14
N ALA A 274 -19.42 -11.33 -10.15
CA ALA A 274 -20.20 -12.42 -9.61
C ALA A 274 -20.33 -12.34 -8.08
N VAL A 275 -19.27 -12.01 -7.34
CA VAL A 275 -19.29 -11.83 -5.88
C VAL A 275 -20.15 -10.62 -5.50
N VAL A 276 -19.97 -9.48 -6.18
CA VAL A 276 -20.77 -8.27 -5.98
C VAL A 276 -22.26 -8.55 -6.23
N GLY A 277 -22.58 -9.22 -7.34
CA GLY A 277 -23.96 -9.52 -7.73
C GLY A 277 -24.65 -10.55 -6.83
N SER A 278 -23.93 -11.56 -6.35
CA SER A 278 -24.51 -12.66 -5.57
C SER A 278 -24.67 -12.38 -4.09
N PHE A 279 -23.72 -11.67 -3.46
CA PHE A 279 -23.75 -11.45 -2.01
C PHE A 279 -24.49 -10.18 -1.59
N PHE A 280 -24.58 -9.18 -2.47
CA PHE A 280 -24.98 -7.84 -2.03
C PHE A 280 -26.38 -7.38 -2.41
N GLY A 281 -27.03 -7.98 -3.42
CA GLY A 281 -28.34 -7.55 -3.90
C GLY A 281 -28.32 -6.12 -4.49
N VAL A 282 -28.99 -5.94 -5.62
CA VAL A 282 -29.02 -4.63 -6.32
C VAL A 282 -29.62 -3.53 -5.44
N ASP A 283 -30.59 -3.87 -4.59
CA ASP A 283 -31.31 -2.92 -3.73
C ASP A 283 -30.44 -2.30 -2.63
N LYS A 284 -29.51 -3.07 -2.03
CA LYS A 284 -28.54 -2.51 -1.07
C LYS A 284 -27.53 -1.61 -1.75
N VAL A 285 -27.25 -1.78 -3.05
CA VAL A 285 -26.33 -0.91 -3.81
C VAL A 285 -26.98 0.46 -4.04
N ILE A 286 -28.28 0.49 -4.30
CA ILE A 286 -29.06 1.73 -4.49
C ILE A 286 -29.11 2.56 -3.20
N ASN A 287 -29.51 1.97 -2.07
CA ASN A 287 -29.52 2.67 -0.76
C ASN A 287 -28.12 3.17 -0.34
N ARG A 288 -27.06 2.50 -0.81
CA ARG A 288 -25.67 2.95 -0.60
C ARG A 288 -25.32 4.16 -1.46
N LEU A 289 -25.83 4.29 -2.68
CA LEU A 289 -25.58 5.47 -3.52
C LEU A 289 -26.11 6.72 -2.82
N GLU A 290 -27.27 6.64 -2.17
CA GLU A 290 -27.88 7.72 -1.38
C GLU A 290 -27.12 8.06 -0.09
N GLN A 291 -26.61 7.06 0.65
CA GLN A 291 -25.78 7.36 1.83
C GLN A 291 -24.42 7.96 1.47
N THR A 292 -23.87 7.61 0.30
CA THR A 292 -22.57 8.15 -0.14
C THR A 292 -22.65 9.56 -0.71
N SER A 293 -23.81 10.05 -1.14
CA SER A 293 -23.91 11.50 -1.42
C SER A 293 -23.68 12.32 -0.15
N ILE A 294 -24.19 11.87 1.00
CA ILE A 294 -24.00 12.54 2.30
C ILE A 294 -22.54 12.46 2.78
N ASP A 295 -21.92 11.27 2.72
CA ASP A 295 -20.48 11.10 3.03
C ASP A 295 -19.57 11.89 2.07
N LYS A 296 -20.02 12.14 0.83
CA LYS A 296 -19.24 12.89 -0.16
C LYS A 296 -19.37 14.40 0.06
N GLU A 297 -20.56 14.89 0.40
CA GLU A 297 -20.78 16.29 0.78
C GLU A 297 -19.91 16.69 1.98
N THR A 298 -19.85 15.86 3.03
CA THR A 298 -18.98 16.12 4.20
C THR A 298 -17.48 16.10 3.88
N ARG A 299 -17.02 15.30 2.90
CA ARG A 299 -15.62 15.28 2.46
C ARG A 299 -15.25 16.49 1.59
N ASP A 300 -16.17 16.93 0.73
CA ASP A 300 -15.97 18.10 -0.12
C ASP A 300 -15.85 19.37 0.76
N GLU A 301 -16.61 19.47 1.85
CA GLU A 301 -16.48 20.54 2.86
C GLU A 301 -15.13 20.51 3.58
N VAL A 302 -14.66 19.33 4.03
CA VAL A 302 -13.34 19.18 4.67
C VAL A 302 -12.21 19.63 3.74
N ASN A 303 -12.27 19.25 2.46
CA ASN A 303 -11.30 19.69 1.46
C ASN A 303 -11.34 21.21 1.26
N LEU A 304 -12.54 21.80 1.17
CA LEU A 304 -12.72 23.24 1.02
C LEU A 304 -12.14 24.02 2.21
N TYR A 305 -12.39 23.58 3.45
CA TYR A 305 -11.82 24.24 4.63
C TYR A 305 -10.30 24.04 4.73
N SER A 306 -9.78 22.89 4.28
CA SER A 306 -8.34 22.62 4.23
C SER A 306 -7.60 23.58 3.30
N ILE A 307 -8.25 24.09 2.24
CA ILE A 307 -7.66 25.11 1.36
C ILE A 307 -7.28 26.36 2.15
N LYS A 308 -8.12 26.82 3.09
CA LYS A 308 -7.82 28.01 3.92
C LYS A 308 -6.53 27.81 4.73
N ILE A 309 -6.36 26.64 5.34
CA ILE A 309 -5.14 26.29 6.10
C ILE A 309 -3.91 26.32 5.17
N ILE A 310 -4.06 25.77 3.96
CA ILE A 310 -2.99 25.74 2.95
C ILE A 310 -2.63 27.16 2.51
N GLU A 311 -3.60 28.04 2.26
CA GLU A 311 -3.35 29.42 1.84
C GLU A 311 -2.57 30.18 2.92
N ASP A 312 -2.93 30.01 4.18
CA ASP A 312 -2.28 30.66 5.32
C ASP A 312 -0.87 30.10 5.62
N ASN A 313 -0.60 28.84 5.26
CA ASN A 313 0.63 28.12 5.62
C ASN A 313 1.33 27.45 4.43
N LEU A 314 1.18 27.97 3.22
CA LEU A 314 1.51 27.26 1.96
C LEU A 314 2.94 26.69 1.92
N LEU A 315 3.92 27.46 2.38
CA LEU A 315 5.32 27.06 2.29
C LEU A 315 5.68 25.97 3.31
N GLN A 316 5.29 26.18 4.56
CA GLN A 316 5.83 25.43 5.69
C GLN A 316 4.83 24.49 6.37
N GLY A 317 3.53 24.66 6.11
CA GLY A 317 2.45 23.95 6.79
C GLY A 317 2.33 24.33 8.28
N THR A 318 1.42 23.67 8.97
CA THR A 318 1.12 23.89 10.40
C THR A 318 1.94 23.01 11.34
N GLY A 319 2.71 22.05 10.81
CA GLY A 319 3.44 21.01 11.55
C GLY A 319 3.07 19.61 11.05
N ALA A 320 4.03 18.69 10.97
CA ALA A 320 3.71 17.31 10.59
C ALA A 320 2.74 16.68 11.61
N GLY A 321 1.67 16.03 11.13
CA GLY A 321 0.64 15.37 11.94
C GLY A 321 -0.38 16.29 12.60
N THR A 322 -0.32 17.60 12.36
CA THR A 322 -1.16 18.56 13.10
C THR A 322 -2.55 18.76 12.49
N PHE A 323 -2.96 18.00 11.47
CA PHE A 323 -4.27 18.17 10.83
C PHE A 323 -5.43 18.16 11.85
N TYR A 324 -5.44 17.20 12.77
CA TYR A 324 -6.44 17.10 13.84
C TYR A 324 -6.56 18.38 14.68
N THR A 325 -5.43 19.08 14.89
CA THR A 325 -5.36 20.30 15.72
C THR A 325 -5.60 21.59 14.92
N SER A 326 -5.25 21.62 13.63
CA SER A 326 -5.41 22.81 12.78
C SER A 326 -6.82 22.92 12.19
N PHE A 327 -7.45 21.79 11.85
CA PHE A 327 -8.76 21.76 11.19
C PHE A 327 -9.91 22.42 11.98
N PRO A 328 -10.01 22.29 13.32
CA PRO A 328 -11.08 22.95 14.09
C PRO A 328 -11.07 24.49 14.01
N GLN A 329 -9.94 25.11 13.64
CA GLN A 329 -9.82 26.57 13.57
C GLN A 329 -10.52 27.17 12.34
N VAL A 330 -10.65 26.38 11.27
CA VAL A 330 -11.20 26.83 9.97
C VAL A 330 -12.59 26.30 9.69
N ARG A 331 -13.06 25.33 10.49
CA ARG A 331 -14.36 24.68 10.34
C ARG A 331 -15.48 25.55 10.90
N GLU A 332 -16.52 25.76 10.11
CA GLU A 332 -17.74 26.44 10.54
C GLU A 332 -18.65 25.47 11.34
N ARG A 333 -19.46 25.99 12.28
CA ARG A 333 -20.22 25.22 13.29
C ARG A 333 -21.18 24.14 12.73
N GLU A 334 -21.44 24.11 11.43
CA GLU A 334 -22.48 23.26 10.81
C GLU A 334 -22.00 21.88 10.35
N VAL A 335 -20.69 21.66 10.16
CA VAL A 335 -20.19 20.30 9.96
C VAL A 335 -20.22 19.67 11.37
N GLY A 336 -21.08 18.69 11.66
CA GLY A 336 -21.47 18.27 13.02
C GLY A 336 -20.38 17.89 14.05
N PHE A 337 -20.76 17.54 15.28
CA PHE A 337 -19.86 17.32 16.45
C PHE A 337 -18.77 16.21 16.35
N LEU A 338 -18.52 15.65 15.16
CA LEU A 338 -17.51 14.61 14.93
C LEU A 338 -16.11 15.23 14.76
N PHE A 339 -15.15 14.72 15.53
CA PHE A 339 -13.73 15.02 15.37
C PHE A 339 -13.19 14.38 14.08
N TYR A 340 -12.39 15.11 13.30
CA TYR A 340 -11.74 14.60 12.09
C TYR A 340 -10.25 14.43 12.34
N ASP A 341 -9.79 13.18 12.30
CA ASP A 341 -8.38 12.84 12.50
C ASP A 341 -7.51 13.13 11.26
N HIS A 342 -8.12 13.20 10.06
CA HIS A 342 -7.43 13.30 8.77
C HIS A 342 -8.28 14.05 7.73
N ALA A 343 -7.65 14.60 6.69
CA ALA A 343 -8.34 15.32 5.61
C ALA A 343 -9.17 14.40 4.68
N HIS A 344 -9.06 13.08 4.86
CA HIS A 344 -9.59 12.06 3.95
C HIS A 344 -9.11 12.20 2.48
N ASN A 345 -8.11 13.07 2.27
CA ASN A 345 -7.34 13.26 1.05
C ASN A 345 -5.89 13.57 1.47
N ASP A 346 -4.99 12.61 1.23
CA ASP A 346 -3.61 12.67 1.72
C ASP A 346 -2.85 13.87 1.12
N TYR A 347 -3.22 14.31 -0.09
CA TYR A 347 -2.56 15.45 -0.74
C TYR A 347 -2.84 16.76 -0.01
N PHE A 348 -4.10 16.98 0.39
CA PHE A 348 -4.47 18.13 1.19
C PHE A 348 -3.82 18.05 2.57
N GLU A 349 -3.86 16.89 3.21
CA GLU A 349 -3.24 16.68 4.52
C GLU A 349 -1.74 17.01 4.51
N PHE A 350 -0.97 16.43 3.59
CA PHE A 350 0.46 16.73 3.47
C PHE A 350 0.73 18.23 3.24
N LEU A 351 -0.07 18.89 2.40
CA LEU A 351 0.07 20.33 2.17
C LEU A 351 -0.28 21.17 3.41
N THR A 352 -1.34 20.82 4.14
CA THR A 352 -1.71 21.53 5.37
C THR A 352 -0.67 21.39 6.49
N GLU A 353 -0.04 20.22 6.59
CA GLU A 353 0.87 19.86 7.68
C GLU A 353 2.33 20.22 7.39
N ARG A 354 2.80 19.89 6.19
CA ARG A 354 4.22 20.00 5.80
C ARG A 354 4.48 21.12 4.80
N GLY A 355 3.44 21.77 4.29
CA GLY A 355 3.54 22.77 3.24
C GLY A 355 4.15 22.21 1.96
N VAL A 356 4.39 23.09 0.99
CA VAL A 356 5.04 22.71 -0.27
C VAL A 356 6.48 22.25 -0.05
N ILE A 357 7.21 22.85 0.91
CA ILE A 357 8.63 22.52 1.14
C ILE A 357 8.78 21.08 1.65
N GLY A 358 7.94 20.64 2.58
CA GLY A 358 8.00 19.27 3.11
C GLY A 358 7.32 18.22 2.22
N SER A 359 6.29 18.62 1.47
CA SER A 359 5.50 17.71 0.61
C SER A 359 6.13 17.47 -0.76
N ALA A 360 6.76 18.47 -1.37
CA ALA A 360 7.33 18.34 -2.71
C ALA A 360 8.39 17.22 -2.81
N PRO A 361 9.33 17.04 -1.85
CA PRO A 361 10.28 15.93 -1.91
C PRO A 361 9.60 14.54 -1.88
N LEU A 362 8.52 14.37 -1.12
CA LEU A 362 7.75 13.12 -1.09
C LEU A 362 7.09 12.85 -2.45
N LEU A 363 6.41 13.85 -3.00
CA LEU A 363 5.76 13.74 -4.31
C LEU A 363 6.77 13.43 -5.42
N LEU A 364 7.93 14.10 -5.42
CA LEU A 364 9.00 13.85 -6.38
C LEU A 364 9.58 12.44 -6.23
N ALA A 365 9.70 11.90 -5.00
CA ALA A 365 10.15 10.54 -4.78
C ALA A 365 9.17 9.51 -5.38
N VAL A 366 7.86 9.74 -5.22
CA VAL A 366 6.81 8.91 -5.84
C VAL A 366 6.87 9.02 -7.37
N ILE A 367 6.92 10.23 -7.94
CA ILE A 367 7.00 10.43 -9.39
C ILE A 367 8.24 9.74 -9.96
N LEU A 368 9.40 9.93 -9.34
CA LEU A 368 10.66 9.35 -9.80
C LEU A 368 10.60 7.82 -9.79
N THR A 369 10.13 7.22 -8.69
CA THR A 369 10.02 5.75 -8.59
C THR A 369 8.99 5.18 -9.56
N PHE A 370 7.91 5.90 -9.85
CA PHE A 370 6.90 5.53 -10.85
C PHE A 370 7.46 5.55 -12.27
N ILE A 371 8.18 6.61 -12.64
CA ILE A 371 8.86 6.70 -13.94
C ILE A 371 9.88 5.55 -14.07
N MET A 372 10.62 5.25 -13.01
CA MET A 372 11.59 4.16 -13.02
C MET A 372 10.93 2.78 -13.13
N SER A 373 9.74 2.57 -12.55
CA SER A 373 9.00 1.31 -12.71
C SER A 373 8.45 1.18 -14.13
N LEU A 374 7.93 2.25 -14.74
CA LEU A 374 7.52 2.25 -16.15
C LEU A 374 8.70 2.00 -17.10
N TYR A 375 9.84 2.65 -16.85
CA TYR A 375 11.07 2.41 -17.61
C TYR A 375 11.53 0.95 -17.47
N ALA A 376 11.46 0.37 -16.27
CA ALA A 376 11.78 -1.03 -16.05
C ALA A 376 10.81 -1.97 -16.79
N LEU A 377 9.51 -1.66 -16.82
CA LEU A 377 8.49 -2.42 -17.56
C LEU A 377 8.79 -2.46 -19.07
N TRP A 378 9.22 -1.32 -19.62
CA TRP A 378 9.59 -1.17 -21.03
C TRP A 378 10.93 -1.85 -21.37
N LYS A 379 11.99 -1.57 -20.62
CA LYS A 379 13.37 -1.92 -21.00
C LYS A 379 13.82 -3.31 -20.54
N ARG A 380 13.31 -3.81 -19.41
CA ARG A 380 13.77 -5.10 -18.84
C ARG A 380 13.23 -6.27 -19.66
N ARG A 381 14.05 -7.30 -19.83
CA ARG A 381 13.67 -8.57 -20.47
C ARG A 381 13.40 -9.70 -19.47
N ASN A 382 13.98 -9.62 -18.27
CA ASN A 382 13.79 -10.63 -17.23
C ASN A 382 12.30 -10.65 -16.77
N PRO A 383 11.60 -11.80 -16.86
CA PRO A 383 10.18 -11.88 -16.53
C PRO A 383 9.84 -11.45 -15.09
N LEU A 384 10.68 -11.83 -14.11
CA LEU A 384 10.49 -11.45 -12.71
C LEU A 384 10.57 -9.94 -12.54
N MET A 385 11.58 -9.30 -13.16
CA MET A 385 11.75 -7.85 -13.07
C MET A 385 10.60 -7.08 -13.75
N ARG A 386 10.11 -7.59 -14.89
CA ARG A 386 8.93 -7.00 -15.54
C ARG A 386 7.65 -7.18 -14.71
N GLY A 387 7.48 -8.34 -14.08
CA GLY A 387 6.39 -8.59 -13.15
C GLY A 387 6.44 -7.67 -11.92
N CYS A 388 7.63 -7.44 -11.36
CA CYS A 388 7.81 -6.47 -10.27
C CYS A 388 7.49 -5.05 -10.74
N ALA A 389 7.96 -4.66 -11.93
CA ALA A 389 7.67 -3.35 -12.50
C ALA A 389 6.16 -3.13 -12.71
N PHE A 390 5.45 -4.15 -13.23
CA PHE A 390 3.99 -4.14 -13.31
C PHE A 390 3.35 -3.94 -11.94
N ALA A 391 3.76 -4.73 -10.95
CA ALA A 391 3.21 -4.66 -9.60
C ALA A 391 3.42 -3.29 -8.95
N CYS A 392 4.63 -2.74 -9.04
CA CYS A 392 4.95 -1.42 -8.50
C CYS A 392 4.16 -0.31 -9.21
N SER A 393 4.13 -0.30 -10.54
CA SER A 393 3.34 0.70 -11.29
C SER A 393 1.85 0.62 -10.99
N MET A 394 1.29 -0.60 -10.92
CA MET A 394 -0.12 -0.81 -10.59
C MET A 394 -0.40 -0.32 -9.17
N SER A 395 0.38 -0.76 -8.18
CA SER A 395 0.19 -0.39 -6.78
C SER A 395 0.33 1.12 -6.56
N MET A 396 1.32 1.76 -7.16
CA MET A 396 1.50 3.21 -7.03
C MET A 396 0.37 4.00 -7.66
N LEU A 397 -0.11 3.61 -8.86
CA LEU A 397 -1.26 4.25 -9.49
C LEU A 397 -2.53 4.02 -8.65
N ALA A 398 -2.72 2.82 -8.12
CA ALA A 398 -3.85 2.52 -7.26
C ALA A 398 -3.83 3.35 -5.97
N MET A 399 -2.68 3.44 -5.29
CA MET A 399 -2.54 4.25 -4.08
C MET A 399 -2.72 5.74 -4.37
N ALA A 400 -2.24 6.24 -5.52
CA ALA A 400 -2.47 7.63 -5.92
C ALA A 400 -3.96 7.96 -6.13
N ILE A 401 -4.73 7.00 -6.67
CA ILE A 401 -6.19 7.09 -6.78
C ILE A 401 -6.82 6.97 -5.37
N HIS A 402 -6.38 6.03 -4.54
CA HIS A 402 -6.97 5.81 -3.21
C HIS A 402 -6.72 6.97 -2.23
N ALA A 403 -5.62 7.70 -2.39
CA ALA A 403 -5.22 8.82 -1.56
C ALA A 403 -6.05 10.10 -1.78
N SER A 404 -6.93 10.14 -2.80
CA SER A 404 -7.71 11.34 -3.18
C SER A 404 -9.11 11.39 -2.58
#